data_AF-W9SEL4-F1
#
_entry.id   AF-W9SEL4-F1
#
_cell.length_a   1.000
_cell.length_b   1.000
_cell.length_c   1.000
_cell.angle_alpha   90.00
_cell.angle_beta   90.00
_cell.angle_gamma   90.00
#
_symmetry.space_group_name_H-M   'P 1'
#
loop_
_entity.id
_entity.type
_entity.pdbx_description
1 polymer ?
#
loop_
_entity_poly.entity_id
_entity_poly.type
_entity_poly.pdbx_seq_one_letter_code
_entity_poly.pdbx_strand_id
1 'polypeptide(L)' 'MDVGPTKLDYYEDMFKLQSEATILSYVKGDDGRHALVLDRTVFHPQGGGQPADLGFIAIADSDFKFVVQDVRSKDGIVS' A
#
# COMPACT_ATOMS: atom_id res chain seq x y z
N MET A 1 13.70 -12.36 4.87
CA MET A 1 12.41 -12.96 5.21
C MET A 1 11.63 -13.03 3.92
N ASP A 2 11.11 -14.20 3.56
CA ASP A 2 10.27 -14.33 2.39
C ASP A 2 8.95 -13.60 2.69
N VAL A 3 8.69 -12.52 1.98
CA VAL A 3 7.52 -11.68 2.21
C VAL A 3 6.39 -12.33 1.45
N GLY A 4 5.42 -12.91 2.14
CA GLY A 4 4.23 -13.47 1.50
C GLY A 4 3.46 -12.39 0.71
N PRO A 5 2.53 -12.79 -0.18
CA PRO A 5 1.73 -11.85 -0.94
C PRO A 5 0.95 -10.91 -0.01
N THR A 6 0.84 -9.64 -0.40
CA THR A 6 0.06 -8.65 0.33
C THR A 6 -1.41 -9.05 0.33
N LYS A 7 -2.05 -9.10 1.50
CA LYS A 7 -3.49 -9.32 1.61
C LYS A 7 -4.26 -8.11 1.08
N LEU A 8 -5.21 -8.35 0.19
CA LEU A 8 -5.98 -7.30 -0.48
C LEU A 8 -7.37 -7.20 0.16
N ASP A 9 -7.50 -6.33 1.17
CA ASP A 9 -8.73 -6.23 1.98
C ASP A 9 -9.94 -5.78 1.16
N TYR A 10 -9.72 -5.08 0.05
CA TYR A 10 -10.76 -4.65 -0.88
C TYR A 10 -11.46 -5.79 -1.63
N TYR A 11 -10.90 -7.01 -1.63
CA TYR A 11 -11.63 -8.20 -2.13
C TYR A 11 -12.62 -8.76 -1.11
N GLU A 12 -12.40 -8.51 0.18
CA GLU A 12 -13.32 -8.93 1.24
C GLU A 12 -14.47 -7.91 1.40
N ASP A 13 -14.14 -6.62 1.35
CA ASP A 13 -15.11 -5.53 1.42
C ASP A 13 -14.66 -4.34 0.55
N MET A 14 -15.33 -4.15 -0.59
CA MET A 14 -15.02 -3.07 -1.54
C MET A 14 -15.33 -1.67 -1.00
N PHE A 15 -16.13 -1.55 0.07
CA PHE A 15 -16.46 -0.26 0.70
C PHE A 15 -15.51 0.11 1.84
N LYS A 16 -14.55 -0.77 2.17
CA LYS A 16 -13.59 -0.55 3.25
C LYS A 16 -12.53 0.47 2.85
N LEU A 17 -12.57 1.64 3.49
CA LEU A 17 -11.63 2.74 3.22
C LEU A 17 -10.46 2.82 4.20
N GLN A 18 -10.42 1.95 5.21
CA GLN A 18 -9.41 1.97 6.29
C GLN A 18 -9.03 0.56 6.70
N SER A 19 -7.74 0.33 6.97
CA SER A 19 -7.24 -0.92 7.53
C SER A 19 -6.00 -0.70 8.39
N GLU A 20 -5.77 -1.61 9.33
CA GLU A 20 -4.54 -1.69 10.11
C GLU A 20 -3.57 -2.65 9.42
N ALA A 21 -2.35 -2.19 9.16
CA ALA A 21 -1.33 -2.96 8.46
C ALA A 21 0.03 -2.83 9.15
N THR A 22 0.89 -3.81 8.92
CA THR A 22 2.30 -3.80 9.34
C THR A 22 3.18 -3.44 8.16
N ILE A 23 4.12 -2.52 8.37
CA ILE A 23 5.16 -2.20 7.38
C ILE A 23 6.17 -3.34 7.35
N LEU A 24 6.28 -4.01 6.20
CA LEU A 24 7.22 -5.11 5.99
C LEU A 24 8.55 -4.62 5.39
N SER A 25 8.51 -3.57 4.58
CA SER A 25 9.70 -2.98 3.98
C SER A 25 9.49 -1.51 3.61
N TYR A 26 10.60 -0.78 3.54
CA TYR A 26 10.67 0.57 3.01
C TYR A 26 11.74 0.61 1.92
N VAL A 27 11.36 1.06 0.74
CA VAL A 27 12.23 1.10 -0.45
C VAL A 27 12.34 2.53 -0.93
N LYS A 28 13.58 2.95 -1.25
CA LYS A 28 13.83 4.18 -1.98
C LYS A 28 14.14 3.81 -3.43
N GLY A 29 13.28 4.22 -4.35
CA GLY A 29 13.47 4.03 -5.78
C GLY A 29 14.55 4.94 -6.35
N ASP A 30 15.11 4.55 -7.50
CA ASP A 30 16.13 5.31 -8.23
C ASP A 30 15.57 6.65 -8.77
N ASP A 31 14.25 6.72 -8.94
CA ASP A 31 13.51 7.94 -9.30
C ASP A 31 13.30 8.90 -8.10
N GLY A 32 13.86 8.56 -6.94
CA GLY A 32 13.72 9.34 -5.70
C GLY A 32 12.40 9.12 -4.97
N ARG A 33 11.50 8.27 -5.48
CA ARG A 33 10.25 7.95 -4.79
C ARG A 33 10.50 7.01 -3.61
N HIS A 34 9.64 7.14 -2.62
CA HIS A 34 9.62 6.28 -1.46
C HIS A 34 8.42 5.33 -1.58
N ALA A 35 8.63 4.06 -1.29
CA ALA A 35 7.59 3.03 -1.33
C ALA A 35 7.57 2.25 -0.02
N LEU A 36 6.37 1.90 0.43
CA LEU A 36 6.14 1.08 1.62
C LEU A 36 5.51 -0.23 1.19
N VAL A 37 6.09 -1.34 1.60
CA VAL A 37 5.48 -2.66 1.42
C VAL A 37 4.74 -3.01 2.70
N LEU A 38 3.45 -3.34 2.58
CA LEU A 38 2.57 -3.70 3.69
C LEU A 38 2.16 -5.17 3.62
N ASP A 39 1.84 -5.76 4.77
CA ASP A 39 1.25 -7.10 4.85
C ASP A 39 -0.17 -7.15 4.27
N ARG A 40 -0.90 -6.04 4.37
CA ARG A 40 -2.23 -5.85 3.79
C ARG A 40 -2.51 -4.43 3.39
N THR A 41 -3.51 -4.24 2.53
CA THR A 41 -3.90 -2.92 2.04
C THR A 41 -5.36 -2.85 1.63
N VAL A 42 -5.95 -1.66 1.81
CA VAL A 42 -7.23 -1.26 1.20
C VAL A 42 -7.03 -0.52 -0.12
N PHE A 43 -5.80 -0.07 -0.41
CA PHE A 43 -5.50 0.65 -1.62
C PHE A 43 -5.43 -0.30 -2.82
N HIS A 44 -6.26 -0.05 -3.82
CA HIS A 44 -6.22 -0.76 -5.08
C HIS A 44 -5.06 -0.25 -5.97
N PRO A 45 -4.20 -1.14 -6.48
CA PRO A 45 -3.08 -0.77 -7.34
C PRO A 45 -3.55 -0.30 -8.72
N GLN A 46 -2.72 0.50 -9.41
CA GLN A 46 -2.97 0.87 -10.80
C GLN A 46 -2.99 -0.38 -11.70
N GLY A 47 -3.97 -0.49 -12.61
CA GLY A 47 -4.04 -1.60 -13.56
C GLY A 47 -5.22 -1.51 -14.54
N GLY A 48 -5.08 -2.07 -15.74
CA GLY A 48 -6.21 -2.17 -16.70
C GLY A 48 -6.78 -0.83 -17.18
N GLY A 49 -6.00 0.25 -17.09
CA GLY A 49 -6.47 1.62 -17.38
C GLY A 49 -7.10 2.34 -16.18
N GLN A 50 -7.34 1.64 -15.07
CA GLN A 50 -7.79 2.23 -13.82
C GLN A 50 -6.61 2.90 -13.07
N PRO A 51 -6.75 4.16 -12.63
CA PRO A 51 -5.78 4.81 -11.75
C PRO A 51 -5.62 4.06 -10.41
N ALA A 52 -4.48 4.24 -9.75
CA ALA A 52 -4.30 3.78 -8.38
C ALA A 52 -5.17 4.58 -7.40
N ASP A 53 -5.50 3.95 -6.28
CA ASP A 53 -6.11 4.66 -5.16
C ASP A 53 -5.12 5.66 -4.53
N LEU A 54 -5.70 6.72 -3.96
CA LEU A 54 -4.97 7.79 -3.28
C LEU A 54 -5.39 7.84 -1.82
N GLY A 55 -4.49 8.30 -0.95
CA GLY A 55 -4.82 8.50 0.47
C GLY A 55 -3.58 8.71 1.33
N PHE A 56 -3.60 8.19 2.55
CA PHE A 56 -2.47 8.26 3.46
C PHE A 56 -2.39 7.06 4.39
N ILE A 57 -1.17 6.76 4.84
CA ILE A 57 -0.90 5.83 5.93
C ILE A 57 -0.46 6.67 7.13
N ALA A 58 -1.11 6.48 8.27
CA ALA A 58 -0.78 7.13 9.53
C ALA A 58 -0.25 6.09 10.52
N ILE A 59 0.72 6.50 11.34
CA ILE A 59 1.21 5.68 12.46
C ILE A 59 0.44 6.12 13.71
N ALA A 60 -0.01 5.16 14.52
CA ALA A 60 -0.68 5.46 15.78
C ALA A 60 0.19 6.40 16.64
N ASP A 61 -0.45 7.36 17.30
CA ASP A 61 0.20 8.35 18.18
C ASP A 61 1.29 9.21 17.50
N SER A 62 1.22 9.37 16.18
CA SER A 62 2.12 10.24 15.42
C SER A 62 1.34 11.19 14.49
N ASP A 63 1.82 12.42 14.38
CA ASP A 63 1.36 13.37 13.35
C ASP A 63 1.93 13.05 11.96
N PHE A 64 2.83 12.07 11.87
CA PHE A 64 3.43 11.65 10.61
C PHE A 64 2.40 10.95 9.71
N LYS A 65 2.31 11.40 8.46
CA LYS A 65 1.51 10.78 7.41
C LYS A 65 2.37 10.51 6.19
N PHE A 66 2.34 9.26 5.74
CA PHE A 66 2.85 8.90 4.44
C PHE A 66 1.74 9.11 3.41
N VAL A 67 1.90 10.09 2.52
CA VAL A 67 0.90 10.39 1.49
C VAL A 67 1.06 9.39 0.34
N VAL A 68 0.00 8.63 0.08
CA VAL A 68 -0.05 7.64 -1.00
C VAL A 68 -0.51 8.35 -2.27
N GLN A 69 0.39 8.44 -3.25
CA GLN A 69 0.14 9.09 -4.54
C GLN A 69 0.11 8.11 -5.72
N ASP A 70 0.59 6.89 -5.50
CA ASP A 70 0.67 5.81 -6.47
C ASP A 70 0.69 4.49 -5.71
N VAL A 71 0.17 3.43 -6.32
CA VAL A 71 0.10 2.09 -5.74
C VAL A 71 0.37 1.08 -6.84
N ARG A 72 1.39 0.24 -6.64
CA ARG A 72 1.86 -0.73 -7.62
C ARG A 72 1.74 -2.14 -7.07
N SER A 73 1.45 -3.08 -7.96
CA SER A 73 1.50 -4.51 -7.63
C SER A 73 2.51 -5.21 -8.53
N LYS A 74 3.41 -5.98 -7.94
CA LYS A 74 4.37 -6.81 -8.65
C LYS A 74 4.55 -8.12 -7.90
N ASP A 75 4.34 -9.24 -8.59
CA ASP A 75 4.51 -10.60 -8.05
C ASP A 75 3.75 -10.85 -6.73
N GLY A 76 2.56 -10.24 -6.59
CA GLY A 76 1.71 -10.37 -5.40
C GLY A 76 2.07 -9.42 -4.25
N ILE A 77 3.09 -8.59 -4.40
CA ILE A 77 3.48 -7.56 -3.43
C ILE A 77 2.93 -6.21 -3.87
N VAL A 78 2.26 -5.51 -2.94
CA VAL A 78 1.78 -4.13 -3.16
C VAL A 78 2.71 -3.13 -2.46
N SER A 79 3.08 -2.07 -3.19
CA SER A 79 3.99 -1.00 -2.75
C SER A 79 3.60 0.38 -3.24
#